data_AF-A0A1Q8DP29-F1
#
_entry.id   AF-A0A1Q8DP29-F1
#
_cell.length_a   1.000
_cell.length_b   1.000
_cell.length_c   1.000
_cell.angle_alpha   90.00
_cell.angle_beta   90.00
_cell.angle_gamma   90.00
#
_symmetry.space_group_name_H-M   'P 1'
#
loop_
_entity.id
_entity.type
_entity.pdbx_description
1 polymer ?
#
loop_
_entity_poly.entity_id
_entity_poly.type
_entity_poly.pdbx_seq_one_letter_code
_entity_poly.pdbx_strand_id
1 'polypeptide(L)'
;MLAIVTLSGCTTYRAERPPVVQVEMPEMIVVSEPVAVKTPLQIATWSPTKHNGRFTAMTAGYLTVINNCLALTRDSDEVPTKDNSLLLVLADTSFSWDDAQEVLLFEGKPYKIGDALYLDGAAFTYPNANITDQMKVNWIDCGLNKGWLGG
;
A
#
# COMPACT_ATOMS: atom_id res chain seq x y z
N MET A 1 -40.56 -74.20 22.65
CA MET A 1 -41.64 -73.45 23.34
C MET A 1 -42.39 -72.66 22.27
N LEU A 2 -43.72 -72.80 22.24
CA LEU A 2 -44.75 -72.20 21.33
C LEU A 2 -44.27 -70.97 20.51
N ALA A 3 -44.31 -70.98 19.17
CA ALA A 3 -45.47 -70.87 18.26
C ALA A 3 -46.17 -69.49 18.37
N ILE A 4 -46.41 -68.71 17.30
CA ILE A 4 -47.56 -68.84 16.39
C ILE A 4 -47.54 -67.63 15.39
N VAL A 5 -47.64 -67.93 14.08
CA VAL A 5 -48.52 -67.32 13.03
C VAL A 5 -48.36 -65.81 12.71
N THR A 6 -48.22 -65.31 11.46
CA THR A 6 -49.14 -65.45 10.31
C THR A 6 -48.51 -64.90 9.01
N LEU A 7 -48.92 -65.50 7.88
CA LEU A 7 -48.88 -65.01 6.48
C LEU A 7 -49.36 -63.54 6.36
N SER A 8 -49.06 -62.70 5.37
CA SER A 8 -48.71 -62.84 3.94
C SER A 8 -48.52 -61.41 3.41
N GLY A 9 -47.70 -61.20 2.36
CA GLY A 9 -47.85 -59.96 1.59
C GLY A 9 -46.76 -59.68 0.56
N CYS A 10 -47.04 -60.11 -0.68
CA CYS A 10 -46.61 -59.52 -1.96
C CYS A 10 -45.11 -59.42 -2.26
N THR A 11 -44.63 -60.39 -3.03
CA THR A 11 -43.46 -60.25 -3.90
C THR A 11 -43.76 -59.31 -5.06
N THR A 12 -42.94 -58.28 -5.27
CA THR A 12 -42.92 -57.52 -6.52
C THR A 12 -41.48 -57.41 -7.02
N TYR A 13 -41.25 -58.03 -8.18
CA TYR A 13 -40.03 -57.97 -8.99
C TYR A 13 -39.84 -56.55 -9.54
N ARG A 14 -38.63 -55.99 -9.57
CA ARG A 14 -38.38 -54.76 -10.34
C ARG A 14 -36.94 -54.65 -10.90
N ALA A 15 -36.87 -54.93 -12.20
CA ALA A 15 -36.05 -54.33 -13.25
C ALA A 15 -34.60 -53.92 -12.92
N GLU A 16 -33.64 -54.70 -13.44
CA GLU A 16 -32.27 -54.25 -13.67
C GLU A 16 -32.27 -53.08 -14.66
N ARG A 17 -31.61 -51.97 -14.27
CA ARG A 17 -31.36 -50.82 -15.15
C ARG A 17 -29.98 -50.99 -15.82
N PRO A 18 -29.80 -50.55 -17.07
CA PRO A 18 -28.56 -50.75 -17.84
C PRO A 18 -27.38 -49.96 -17.26
N PRO A 19 -26.13 -50.35 -17.55
CA PRO A 19 -24.94 -49.82 -16.89
C PRO A 19 -24.71 -48.35 -17.25
N VAL A 20 -24.42 -47.55 -16.23
CA VAL A 20 -24.07 -46.13 -16.34
C VAL A 20 -22.62 -46.03 -16.82
N VAL A 21 -22.42 -45.48 -18.02
CA VAL A 21 -21.10 -45.05 -18.51
C VAL A 21 -20.78 -43.73 -17.82
N GLN A 22 -19.80 -43.73 -16.91
CA GLN A 22 -19.29 -42.50 -16.29
C GLN A 22 -18.31 -41.83 -17.26
N VAL A 23 -18.67 -40.63 -17.73
CA VAL A 23 -17.76 -39.75 -18.45
C VAL A 23 -17.08 -38.86 -17.40
N GLU A 24 -15.82 -39.13 -17.10
CA GLU A 24 -15.02 -38.27 -16.22
C GLU A 24 -14.73 -36.94 -16.95
N MET A 25 -15.36 -35.86 -16.48
CA MET A 25 -14.97 -34.51 -16.90
C MET A 25 -13.68 -34.14 -16.17
N PRO A 26 -12.65 -33.61 -16.86
CA PRO A 26 -11.44 -33.17 -16.19
C PRO A 26 -11.76 -31.98 -15.28
N GLU A 27 -11.41 -32.09 -14.00
CA GLU A 27 -11.47 -30.99 -13.04
C GLU A 27 -10.52 -29.87 -13.50
N MET A 28 -11.09 -28.74 -13.90
CA MET A 28 -10.32 -27.52 -14.18
C MET A 28 -9.93 -26.91 -12.83
N ILE A 29 -8.71 -27.19 -12.38
CA ILE A 29 -8.12 -26.54 -11.20
C ILE A 29 -7.82 -25.09 -11.59
N VAL A 30 -8.72 -24.17 -11.24
CA VAL A 30 -8.43 -22.73 -11.27
C VAL A 30 -7.58 -22.42 -10.04
N VAL A 31 -6.26 -22.44 -10.22
CA VAL A 31 -5.34 -21.85 -9.23
C VAL A 31 -5.44 -20.34 -9.39
N SER A 32 -6.40 -19.72 -8.71
CA SER A 32 -6.39 -18.28 -8.50
C SER A 32 -5.28 -17.96 -7.50
N GLU A 33 -4.09 -17.65 -8.00
CA GLU A 33 -3.08 -16.97 -7.20
C GLU A 33 -3.72 -15.71 -6.59
N PRO A 34 -3.52 -15.43 -5.29
CA PRO A 34 -4.00 -14.19 -4.72
C PRO A 34 -3.29 -13.04 -5.45
N VAL A 35 -4.05 -12.26 -6.21
CA VAL A 35 -3.56 -10.99 -6.76
C VAL A 35 -3.10 -10.19 -5.56
N ALA A 36 -1.79 -10.02 -5.40
CA ALA A 36 -1.23 -9.17 -4.37
C ALA A 36 -1.77 -7.75 -4.61
N VAL A 37 -2.77 -7.35 -3.83
CA VAL A 37 -3.28 -5.98 -3.87
C VAL A 37 -2.17 -5.11 -3.33
N LYS A 38 -1.40 -4.50 -4.23
CA LYS A 38 -0.38 -3.52 -3.86
C LYS A 38 -1.11 -2.35 -3.19
N THR A 39 -0.78 -2.10 -1.93
CA THR A 39 -1.34 -0.96 -1.20
C THR A 39 -0.91 0.33 -1.91
N PRO A 40 -1.81 1.30 -2.14
CA PRO A 40 -1.44 2.58 -2.75
C PRO A 40 -0.39 3.29 -1.92
N LEU A 41 0.61 3.89 -2.58
CA LEU A 41 1.66 4.65 -1.92
C LEU A 41 1.05 5.84 -1.17
N GLN A 42 1.53 6.09 0.04
CA GLN A 42 1.05 7.18 0.88
C GLN A 42 2.01 8.36 0.83
N ILE A 43 1.47 9.56 0.65
CA ILE A 43 2.25 10.78 0.49
C ILE A 43 1.79 11.80 1.52
N ALA A 44 2.70 12.18 2.41
CA ALA A 44 2.43 13.19 3.41
C ALA A 44 2.42 14.58 2.76
N THR A 45 1.51 15.44 3.20
CA THR A 45 1.32 16.76 2.61
C THR A 45 1.25 17.86 3.65
N TRP A 46 1.46 19.11 3.22
CA TRP A 46 1.20 20.28 4.05
C TRP A 46 0.48 21.38 3.26
N SER A 47 -0.26 22.22 3.98
CA SER A 47 -0.82 23.47 3.46
C SER A 47 -0.75 24.60 4.50
N PRO A 48 -0.62 25.86 4.06
CA PRO A 48 -0.52 27.00 4.98
C PRO A 48 -1.86 27.26 5.68
N THR A 49 -1.83 27.55 6.99
CA THR A 49 -3.05 27.93 7.74
C THR A 49 -3.15 29.41 8.04
N LYS A 50 -2.00 30.10 8.16
CA LYS A 50 -1.93 31.54 8.52
C LYS A 50 -0.98 32.36 7.67
N HIS A 51 0.16 31.79 7.28
CA HIS A 51 1.18 32.44 6.47
C HIS A 51 1.71 31.47 5.42
N ASN A 52 2.16 31.99 4.27
CA ASN A 52 2.92 31.22 3.28
C ASN A 52 4.31 30.94 3.88
N GLY A 53 4.39 30.02 4.84
CA GLY A 53 5.62 29.65 5.52
C GLY A 53 6.62 29.12 4.51
N ARG A 54 7.54 29.97 4.09
CA ARG A 54 8.63 29.60 3.19
C ARG A 54 9.81 29.16 4.04
N PHE A 55 10.14 27.88 3.96
CA PHE A 55 11.38 27.35 4.49
C PHE A 55 12.42 27.34 3.36
N THR A 56 13.62 27.81 3.63
CA THR A 56 14.64 28.04 2.59
C THR A 56 15.93 27.25 2.84
N ALA A 57 15.89 26.21 3.67
CA ALA A 57 17.05 25.34 3.82
C ALA A 57 17.06 24.36 2.64
N MET A 58 18.22 24.17 2.02
CA MET A 58 18.39 23.18 0.96
C MET A 58 18.76 21.82 1.56
N THR A 59 18.17 20.76 1.02
CA THR A 59 18.68 19.39 1.23
C THR A 59 18.94 18.70 -0.10
N ALA A 60 19.83 17.72 -0.04
CA ALA A 60 20.03 16.74 -1.09
C ALA A 60 19.80 15.36 -0.47
N GLY A 61 19.06 14.52 -1.18
CA GLY A 61 18.84 13.13 -0.78
C GLY A 61 18.34 12.31 -1.95
N TYR A 62 17.98 11.06 -1.70
CA TYR A 62 17.44 10.16 -2.70
C TYR A 62 16.00 9.84 -2.39
N LEU A 63 15.16 9.87 -3.41
CA LEU A 63 13.75 9.53 -3.29
C LEU A 63 13.62 8.04 -2.96
N THR A 64 12.95 7.70 -1.88
CA THR A 64 12.78 6.30 -1.46
C THR A 64 11.38 6.01 -0.97
N VAL A 65 11.09 4.73 -0.71
CA VAL A 65 9.85 4.27 -0.09
C VAL A 65 10.17 3.55 1.22
N ILE A 66 9.57 4.00 2.32
CA ILE A 66 9.70 3.37 3.64
C ILE A 66 8.30 3.09 4.17
N ASN A 67 8.00 1.82 4.45
CA ASN A 67 6.70 1.37 4.92
C ASN A 67 5.53 1.95 4.10
N ASN A 68 5.68 1.92 2.77
CA ASN A 68 4.70 2.42 1.81
C ASN A 68 4.47 3.95 1.85
N CYS A 69 5.44 4.71 2.37
CA CYS A 69 5.45 6.17 2.34
C CYS A 69 6.64 6.72 1.56
N LEU A 70 6.42 7.84 0.88
CA LEU A 70 7.47 8.61 0.21
C LEU A 70 8.41 9.24 1.24
N ALA A 71 9.70 8.98 1.10
CA ALA A 71 10.73 9.47 2.02
C ALA A 71 11.98 9.91 1.26
N LEU A 72 12.85 10.62 1.96
CA LEU A 72 14.20 10.99 1.53
C LEU A 72 15.22 10.27 2.37
N THR A 73 16.16 9.58 1.74
CA THR A 73 17.37 9.08 2.40
C THR A 73 18.56 9.97 2.07
N ARG A 74 19.53 10.02 2.98
CA ARG A 74 20.78 10.75 2.74
C ARG A 74 21.66 10.09 1.66
N ASP A 75 21.62 8.77 1.58
CA ASP A 75 22.45 7.96 0.70
C ASP A 75 21.56 6.93 -0.02
N SER A 76 21.88 6.63 -1.28
CA SER A 76 21.20 5.60 -2.07
C SER A 76 21.69 4.20 -1.76
N ASP A 77 22.93 4.09 -1.27
CA ASP A 77 23.63 2.80 -1.11
C ASP A 77 23.45 2.23 0.30
N GLU A 78 22.98 3.05 1.24
CA GLU A 78 22.66 2.62 2.61
C GLU A 78 21.24 2.04 2.72
N VAL A 79 21.09 1.04 3.58
CA VAL A 79 19.76 0.54 3.96
C VAL A 79 18.98 1.67 4.65
N PRO A 80 17.76 2.01 4.19
CA PRO A 80 16.96 3.04 4.84
C PRO A 80 16.60 2.67 6.28
N THR A 81 16.84 3.59 7.20
CA THR A 81 16.50 3.51 8.62
C THR A 81 15.83 4.80 9.06
N LYS A 82 15.20 4.78 10.24
CA LYS A 82 14.61 5.99 10.85
C LYS A 82 15.61 7.13 11.10
N ASP A 83 16.90 6.82 11.18
CA ASP A 83 17.93 7.79 11.56
C ASP A 83 18.56 8.48 10.34
N ASN A 84 18.59 7.81 9.19
CA ASN A 84 19.12 8.34 7.92
C ASN A 84 18.01 8.69 6.90
N SER A 85 16.74 8.58 7.30
CA SER A 85 15.58 8.86 6.44
C SER A 85 14.63 9.89 7.04
N LEU A 86 14.04 10.69 6.17
CA LEU A 86 13.05 11.70 6.50
C LEU A 86 11.77 11.43 5.70
N LEU A 87 10.61 11.48 6.34
CA LEU A 87 9.34 11.43 5.60
C LEU A 87 9.27 12.65 4.68
N LEU A 88 9.00 12.46 3.39
CA LEU A 88 8.87 13.57 2.46
C LEU A 88 7.46 14.16 2.59
N VAL A 89 7.39 15.41 3.04
CA VAL A 89 6.12 16.13 3.24
C VAL A 89 6.06 17.27 2.23
N LEU A 90 5.27 17.12 1.17
CA LEU A 90 5.20 18.07 0.06
C LEU A 90 4.03 19.04 0.19
N ALA A 91 4.15 20.24 -0.34
CA ALA A 91 3.01 21.15 -0.42
C ALA A 91 1.90 20.50 -1.26
N ASP A 92 0.65 20.53 -0.80
CA ASP A 92 -0.47 19.82 -1.44
C ASP A 92 -0.76 20.24 -2.89
N THR A 93 -0.26 21.41 -3.31
CA THR A 93 -0.41 21.92 -4.68
C THR A 93 0.86 21.85 -5.55
N SER A 94 2.00 21.36 -5.03
CA SER A 94 3.30 21.46 -5.73
C SER A 94 3.75 20.19 -6.43
N PHE A 95 3.00 19.09 -6.30
CA PHE A 95 3.37 17.80 -6.87
C PHE A 95 2.18 17.02 -7.45
N SER A 96 2.50 16.02 -8.27
CA SER A 96 1.57 14.93 -8.59
C SER A 96 2.31 13.60 -8.56
N TRP A 97 1.58 12.52 -8.29
CA TRP A 97 2.11 11.15 -8.31
C TRP A 97 1.40 10.34 -9.40
N ASP A 98 2.17 9.71 -10.27
CA ASP A 98 1.67 8.74 -11.25
C ASP A 98 1.88 7.33 -10.70
N ASP A 99 0.80 6.71 -10.20
CA ASP A 99 0.82 5.35 -9.65
C ASP A 99 1.22 4.28 -10.69
N ALA A 100 0.90 4.50 -11.97
CA ALA A 100 1.19 3.52 -13.01
C ALA A 100 2.66 3.51 -13.40
N GLN A 101 3.31 4.68 -13.34
CA GLN A 101 4.71 4.85 -13.68
C GLN A 101 5.64 4.89 -12.47
N GLU A 102 5.08 5.01 -11.27
CA GLU A 102 5.79 5.26 -10.01
C GLU A 102 6.70 6.50 -10.10
N VAL A 103 6.14 7.58 -10.66
CA VAL A 103 6.85 8.83 -10.90
C VAL A 103 6.22 9.96 -10.09
N LEU A 104 7.07 10.66 -9.32
CA LEU A 104 6.76 11.93 -8.69
C LEU A 104 7.06 13.05 -9.68
N LEU A 105 6.05 13.83 -10.07
CA LEU A 105 6.24 15.10 -10.77
C LEU A 105 6.29 16.22 -9.74
N PHE A 106 7.43 16.90 -9.63
CA PHE A 106 7.65 18.00 -8.69
C PHE A 106 8.41 19.12 -9.39
N GLU A 107 7.95 20.36 -9.26
CA GLU A 107 8.54 21.53 -9.95
C GLU A 107 8.71 21.35 -11.48
N GLY A 108 7.80 20.60 -12.11
CA GLY A 108 7.84 20.32 -13.55
C GLY A 108 8.90 19.28 -13.96
N LYS A 109 9.55 18.60 -13.01
CA LYS A 109 10.51 17.53 -13.27
C LYS A 109 10.00 16.18 -12.75
N PRO A 110 10.13 15.09 -13.53
CA PRO A 110 9.80 13.76 -13.09
C PRO A 110 10.95 13.15 -12.27
N TYR A 111 10.60 12.45 -11.20
CA TYR A 111 11.52 11.74 -10.31
C TYR A 111 11.00 10.34 -10.04
N LYS A 112 11.89 9.36 -10.13
CA LYS A 112 11.65 7.96 -9.77
C LYS A 112 12.23 7.66 -8.39
N ILE A 113 11.77 6.56 -7.79
CA ILE A 113 12.43 6.00 -6.62
C ILE A 113 13.89 5.68 -6.97
N GLY A 114 14.82 6.11 -6.11
CA GLY A 114 16.26 6.05 -6.32
C GLY A 114 16.86 7.33 -6.91
N ASP A 115 16.06 8.25 -7.46
CA ASP A 115 16.59 9.49 -8.04
C ASP A 115 17.04 10.46 -6.95
N ALA A 116 18.12 11.19 -7.26
CA ALA A 116 18.57 12.30 -6.42
C ALA A 116 17.57 13.46 -6.50
N LEU A 117 17.17 13.95 -5.33
CA LEU A 117 16.24 15.05 -5.17
C LEU A 117 16.93 16.20 -4.42
N TYR A 118 16.90 17.38 -5.02
CA TYR A 118 17.38 18.63 -4.43
C TYR A 118 16.19 19.54 -4.24
N LEU A 119 15.88 19.87 -3.00
CA LEU A 119 14.70 20.66 -2.67
C LEU A 119 14.95 21.60 -1.51
N ASP A 120 14.32 22.77 -1.64
CA ASP A 120 14.18 23.74 -0.57
C ASP A 120 13.17 23.22 0.45
N GLY A 121 13.34 23.62 1.70
CA GLY A 121 12.51 23.16 2.80
C GLY A 121 13.14 23.29 4.18
N ALA A 122 12.69 22.42 5.08
CA ALA A 122 13.31 22.24 6.39
C ALA A 122 13.04 20.85 6.97
N ALA A 123 14.03 20.30 7.67
CA ALA A 123 13.84 19.11 8.48
C ALA A 123 13.12 19.46 9.79
N PHE A 124 12.25 18.57 10.26
CA PHE A 124 11.56 18.73 11.53
C PHE A 124 11.24 17.37 12.17
N THR A 125 11.01 17.38 13.48
CA THR A 125 10.49 16.23 14.24
C THR A 125 8.98 16.37 14.38
N TYR A 126 8.19 15.34 14.12
CA TYR A 126 6.74 15.40 14.31
C TYR A 126 6.32 14.78 15.65
N PRO A 127 5.38 15.38 16.40
CA PRO A 127 4.78 16.70 16.16
C PRO A 127 5.71 17.85 16.57
N ASN A 128 5.78 18.91 15.74
CA ASN A 128 6.42 20.17 16.09
C ASN A 128 5.35 21.25 16.20
N ALA A 129 5.13 21.75 17.43
CA ALA A 129 4.11 22.75 17.73
C ALA A 129 4.20 24.00 16.83
N ASN A 130 5.42 24.52 16.59
CA ASN A 130 5.60 25.73 15.79
C ASN A 130 5.21 25.52 14.32
N ILE A 131 5.47 24.33 13.76
CA ILE A 131 5.04 24.00 12.40
C ILE A 131 3.54 23.78 12.36
N THR A 132 2.99 22.99 13.28
CA THR A 132 1.55 22.68 13.31
C THR A 132 0.67 23.90 13.56
N ASP A 133 1.20 24.94 14.21
CA ASP A 133 0.49 26.21 14.42
C ASP A 133 0.44 27.10 13.16
N GLN A 134 1.42 26.95 12.25
CA GLN A 134 1.57 27.72 11.02
C GLN A 134 1.06 26.99 9.77
N MET A 135 1.04 25.65 9.82
CA MET A 135 0.75 24.77 8.70
C MET A 135 -0.09 23.58 9.15
N LYS A 136 -0.99 23.14 8.27
CA LYS A 136 -1.72 21.89 8.43
C LYS A 136 -0.89 20.78 7.79
N VAL A 137 -0.14 20.06 8.62
CA VAL A 137 0.63 18.88 8.19
C VAL A 137 -0.27 17.65 8.26
N ASN A 138 -0.50 17.00 7.12
CA ASN A 138 -1.10 15.68 7.03
C ASN A 138 -0.01 14.61 7.21
N TRP A 139 0.39 14.41 8.46
CA TRP A 139 1.43 13.44 8.82
C TRP A 139 0.93 12.01 8.63
N ILE A 140 1.83 11.14 8.15
CA ILE A 140 1.55 9.73 7.96
C ILE A 140 2.55 8.94 8.80
N ASP A 141 2.04 8.12 9.73
CA ASP A 141 2.89 7.27 10.56
C ASP A 141 3.38 6.06 9.77
N CYS A 142 4.62 6.16 9.29
CA CYS A 142 5.32 5.10 8.58
C CYS A 142 6.56 4.61 9.35
N GLY A 143 6.59 4.80 10.67
CA GLY A 143 7.75 4.45 11.51
C GLY A 143 8.92 5.43 11.42
N LEU A 144 8.72 6.59 10.80
CA LEU A 144 9.64 7.72 10.84
C LEU A 144 9.15 8.74 11.89
N ASN A 145 10.07 9.41 12.57
CA ASN A 145 9.76 10.47 13.54
C ASN A 145 10.21 11.87 13.08
N LYS A 146 10.85 11.95 11.92
CA LYS A 146 11.31 13.18 11.28
C LYS A 146 10.79 13.29 9.87
N GLY A 147 10.46 14.50 9.45
CA GLY A 147 10.04 14.83 8.10
C GLY A 147 10.93 15.90 7.48
N TRP A 148 10.98 15.91 6.15
CA TRP A 148 11.43 17.04 5.36
C TRP A 148 10.20 17.73 4.78
N LEU A 149 9.99 18.99 5.18
CA LEU A 149 8.94 19.82 4.64
C LEU A 149 9.44 20.48 3.35
N GLY A 150 9.05 19.95 2.20
CA GLY A 150 9.45 20.44 0.87
C GLY A 150 8.34 21.20 0.14
N GLY A 151 8.72 22.18 -0.67
CA GLY A 151 7.81 22.99 -1.50
C GLY A 151 7.84 24.48 -1.22
#